data_AF-A0AAN9KAR3-F1
#
_entry.id   AF-A0AAN9KAR3-F1
#
_cell.length_a   1.000
_cell.length_b   1.000
_cell.length_c   1.000
_cell.angle_alpha   90.00
_cell.angle_beta   90.00
_cell.angle_gamma   90.00
#
_symmetry.space_group_name_H-M   'P 1'
#
loop_
_entity.id
_entity.type
_entity.pdbx_description
1 polymer ?
#
loop_
_entity_poly.entity_id
_entity_poly.type
_entity_poly.pdbx_seq_one_letter_code
_entity_poly.pdbx_strand_id
1 'polypeptide(L)'
;MEKSCILTFLILILHSTTTKAFSVRGGVGVGVGVGVGVGVGVGNGNGNGGGGGNNGGVVWVGGGINRPEPPGSSVPNLDGAYKALQAWKSAITEDPLKILDSWVGSNVCSYKGVFCSNPQDEMAASAAPVVAGIDLNHANLQGTLVKELSLLSDLSLLHLNSNRFTGTVPDTFRDLVFLEELDLSNNQLSGPFPVVTLYMPALIYLDIRFNYFSGSLPQELFSKDLDAIFLNNNQFEGEIPQNLGSSPASVINLANNKLSGNIPASFGFMGSKIKEILFLNNQLTGCIPEGVGLFTEIQVLDVSFNSLMGHLPDTISCLQDIEVLNLAHNKLSGELSDVICSLRSLANLTVAYNFFSGFSQQCSRLFFRNVGFDFSLNCIPGRDMQRPQPECSVIPGGSLSCLRIPKPLFCGSLAVSKSKYIHPTSPSP
;
A
#
# COMPACT_ATOMS: atom_id res chain seq x y z
N MET A 1 -15.19 16.07 16.14
CA MET A 1 -15.04 14.77 15.46
C MET A 1 -14.55 14.87 14.00
N GLU A 2 -14.20 16.04 13.46
CA GLU A 2 -13.98 16.19 12.00
C GLU A 2 -12.61 16.77 11.58
N LYS A 3 -11.63 16.87 12.48
CA LYS A 3 -10.29 17.41 12.14
C LYS A 3 -9.12 16.45 12.36
N SER A 4 -9.30 15.34 13.08
CA SER A 4 -8.23 14.34 13.30
C SER A 4 -8.18 13.26 12.21
N CYS A 5 -9.30 12.98 11.52
CA CYS A 5 -9.28 12.06 10.36
C CYS A 5 -8.57 12.67 9.15
N ILE A 6 -8.54 14.00 9.02
CA ILE A 6 -8.03 14.67 7.82
C ILE A 6 -6.51 14.48 7.64
N LEU A 7 -5.73 14.34 8.72
CA LEU A 7 -4.28 14.14 8.59
C LEU A 7 -3.92 12.69 8.24
N THR A 8 -4.61 11.70 8.81
CA THR A 8 -4.47 10.29 8.41
C THR A 8 -5.01 10.05 6.99
N PHE A 9 -6.04 10.80 6.56
CA PHE A 9 -6.57 10.75 5.19
C PHE A 9 -5.69 11.50 4.18
N LEU A 10 -5.04 12.61 4.56
CA LEU A 10 -4.10 13.35 3.69
C LEU A 10 -2.79 12.59 3.49
N ILE A 11 -2.27 11.90 4.50
CA ILE A 11 -1.05 11.09 4.38
C ILE A 11 -1.29 9.85 3.50
N LEU A 12 -2.50 9.27 3.56
CA LEU A 12 -2.91 8.19 2.66
C LEU A 12 -3.16 8.64 1.20
N ILE A 13 -3.63 9.87 0.98
CA ILE A 13 -3.82 10.41 -0.38
C ILE A 13 -2.48 10.89 -0.98
N LEU A 14 -1.53 11.37 -0.17
CA LEU A 14 -0.22 11.81 -0.68
C LEU A 14 0.66 10.64 -1.19
N HIS A 15 0.51 9.43 -0.63
CA HIS A 15 1.17 8.24 -1.19
C HIS A 15 0.42 7.62 -2.39
N SER A 16 -0.88 7.88 -2.54
CA SER A 16 -1.66 7.49 -3.73
C SER A 16 -1.49 8.45 -4.92
N THR A 17 -1.02 9.69 -4.68
CA THR A 17 -0.91 10.72 -5.72
C THR A 17 0.50 11.00 -6.21
N THR A 18 1.52 10.25 -5.76
CA THR A 18 2.75 10.11 -6.56
C THR A 18 2.51 9.14 -7.71
N THR A 19 1.75 9.59 -8.71
CA THR A 19 2.04 9.16 -10.07
C THR A 19 3.49 9.56 -10.34
N LYS A 20 4.42 8.61 -10.26
CA LYS A 20 5.70 8.77 -10.95
C LYS A 20 5.34 8.89 -12.42
N ALA A 21 5.27 10.13 -12.89
CA ALA A 21 5.39 10.42 -14.30
C ALA A 21 6.63 9.68 -14.79
N PHE A 22 6.44 8.77 -15.74
CA PHE A 22 7.51 8.12 -16.48
C PHE A 22 8.48 9.20 -16.97
N SER A 23 9.65 9.28 -16.34
CA SER A 23 10.80 10.04 -16.83
C SER A 23 11.93 9.06 -17.06
N VAL A 24 11.94 8.49 -18.26
CA VAL A 24 13.14 7.87 -18.81
C VAL A 24 14.05 9.03 -19.22
N ARG A 25 15.21 9.11 -18.56
CA ARG A 25 16.31 10.00 -18.96
C ARG A 25 16.61 9.82 -20.44
N GLY A 26 16.46 10.88 -21.21
CA GLY A 26 16.86 10.94 -22.62
C GLY A 26 16.44 12.27 -23.22
N GLY A 27 17.17 13.33 -22.88
CA GLY A 27 16.89 14.66 -23.41
C GLY A 27 17.18 14.75 -24.91
N VAL A 28 16.19 15.20 -25.68
CA VAL A 28 16.38 15.99 -26.90
C VAL A 28 15.26 17.03 -26.95
N GLY A 29 15.63 18.31 -26.84
CA GLY A 29 14.69 19.41 -26.90
C GLY A 29 14.17 19.63 -28.31
N VAL A 30 12.88 19.97 -28.42
CA VAL A 30 12.30 20.56 -29.64
C VAL A 30 11.46 21.76 -29.21
N GLY A 31 11.86 22.92 -29.73
CA GLY A 31 11.28 24.22 -29.40
C GLY A 31 9.87 24.43 -29.96
N VAL A 32 9.10 25.22 -29.21
CA VAL A 32 7.77 25.70 -29.57
C VAL A 32 7.90 26.83 -30.59
N GLY A 33 7.40 26.62 -31.81
CA GLY A 33 7.24 27.65 -32.83
C GLY A 33 5.76 27.97 -33.03
N VAL A 34 5.34 29.16 -32.57
CA VAL A 34 4.00 29.72 -32.79
C VAL A 34 3.97 30.34 -34.19
N GLY A 35 3.07 29.87 -35.05
CA GLY A 35 2.88 30.39 -36.40
C GLY A 35 1.41 30.72 -36.68
N VAL A 36 1.07 32.00 -36.61
CA VAL A 36 -0.20 32.57 -37.09
C VAL A 36 -0.04 32.87 -38.59
N GLY A 37 -0.99 32.46 -39.42
CA GLY A 37 -0.98 32.78 -40.84
C GLY A 37 -2.36 32.62 -41.50
N VAL A 38 -3.04 33.75 -41.69
CA VAL A 38 -4.24 33.90 -42.52
C VAL A 38 -3.81 34.08 -43.99
N GLY A 39 -4.49 33.42 -44.93
CA GLY A 39 -4.25 33.63 -46.37
C GLY A 39 -5.41 33.10 -47.22
N VAL A 40 -6.10 34.04 -47.87
CA VAL A 40 -7.25 33.86 -48.78
C VAL A 40 -6.77 33.54 -50.19
N GLY A 41 -7.52 32.73 -50.94
CA GLY A 41 -7.79 33.07 -52.35
C GLY A 41 -7.72 31.97 -53.42
N VAL A 42 -8.84 31.90 -54.14
CA VAL A 42 -9.01 31.69 -55.60
C VAL A 42 -9.16 30.25 -56.12
N GLY A 43 -10.30 30.02 -56.77
CA GLY A 43 -10.66 28.79 -57.48
C GLY A 43 -10.54 28.89 -59.01
N ASN A 44 -10.71 27.73 -59.63
CA ASN A 44 -11.09 27.41 -61.02
C ASN A 44 -10.88 25.89 -61.12
N GLY A 45 -11.65 25.05 -61.80
CA GLY A 45 -12.81 25.19 -62.66
C GLY A 45 -12.99 23.83 -63.37
N ASN A 46 -14.24 23.38 -63.47
CA ASN A 46 -14.88 22.61 -64.55
C ASN A 46 -14.18 21.42 -65.27
N GLY A 47 -14.91 20.31 -65.45
CA GLY A 47 -14.61 19.32 -66.50
C GLY A 47 -15.39 18.00 -66.39
N ASN A 48 -16.24 17.71 -67.37
CA ASN A 48 -17.33 16.72 -67.40
C ASN A 48 -17.03 15.54 -68.37
N GLY A 49 -17.80 14.44 -68.24
CA GLY A 49 -18.05 13.40 -69.28
C GLY A 49 -17.22 12.10 -69.13
N GLY A 50 -17.73 10.87 -69.28
CA GLY A 50 -19.00 10.36 -69.80
C GLY A 50 -18.74 9.34 -70.94
N GLY A 51 -19.21 8.09 -70.81
CA GLY A 51 -19.62 7.25 -71.96
C GLY A 51 -18.94 5.89 -72.24
N GLY A 52 -19.64 4.81 -71.82
CA GLY A 52 -19.97 3.52 -72.47
C GLY A 52 -19.20 2.87 -73.66
N GLY A 53 -19.21 1.51 -73.67
CA GLY A 53 -19.35 0.71 -74.91
C GLY A 53 -18.60 -0.63 -75.09
N ASN A 54 -19.27 -1.75 -74.74
CA ASN A 54 -19.31 -3.14 -75.28
C ASN A 54 -18.17 -3.91 -76.02
N ASN A 55 -18.09 -5.19 -75.60
CA ASN A 55 -17.93 -6.49 -76.31
C ASN A 55 -16.59 -6.99 -76.88
N GLY A 56 -16.21 -8.21 -76.42
CA GLY A 56 -15.34 -9.15 -77.13
C GLY A 56 -14.72 -10.21 -76.20
N GLY A 57 -15.22 -11.44 -76.22
CA GLY A 57 -14.70 -12.54 -75.40
C GLY A 57 -13.44 -13.20 -75.98
N VAL A 58 -12.49 -13.57 -75.11
CA VAL A 58 -11.44 -14.57 -75.38
C VAL A 58 -11.08 -15.30 -74.06
N VAL A 59 -10.71 -16.55 -74.22
CA VAL A 59 -10.44 -17.64 -73.26
C VAL A 59 -9.18 -17.45 -72.40
N TRP A 60 -9.29 -17.94 -71.14
CA TRP A 60 -8.31 -18.27 -70.07
C TRP A 60 -6.79 -18.12 -70.31
N VAL A 61 -6.05 -17.52 -69.35
CA VAL A 61 -5.22 -18.17 -68.29
C VAL A 61 -4.50 -17.07 -67.47
N GLY A 62 -4.66 -17.11 -66.13
CA GLY A 62 -3.70 -16.54 -65.15
C GLY A 62 -3.83 -15.05 -64.79
N GLY A 63 -4.10 -14.77 -63.51
CA GLY A 63 -3.96 -13.41 -62.94
C GLY A 63 -4.88 -13.18 -61.74
N GLY A 64 -4.29 -12.89 -60.58
CA GLY A 64 -4.94 -12.92 -59.27
C GLY A 64 -6.04 -11.88 -59.05
N ILE A 65 -7.05 -12.28 -58.29
CA ILE A 65 -8.01 -11.42 -57.64
C ILE A 65 -7.65 -11.36 -56.15
N ASN A 66 -7.21 -10.18 -55.72
CA ASN A 66 -7.09 -9.79 -54.32
C ASN A 66 -8.42 -10.07 -53.62
N ARG A 67 -8.45 -11.10 -52.75
CA ARG A 67 -9.42 -11.13 -51.65
C ARG A 67 -8.97 -10.10 -50.62
N PRO A 68 -9.89 -9.39 -49.94
CA PRO A 68 -9.52 -8.58 -48.80
C PRO A 68 -8.88 -9.50 -47.76
N GLU A 69 -7.64 -9.22 -47.39
CA GLU A 69 -7.00 -9.84 -46.23
C GLU A 69 -7.85 -9.55 -44.98
N PRO A 70 -8.01 -10.54 -44.07
CA PRO A 70 -8.61 -10.29 -42.77
C PRO A 70 -7.65 -9.44 -41.92
N PRO A 71 -8.12 -8.39 -41.21
CA PRO A 71 -7.27 -7.67 -40.30
C PRO A 71 -7.10 -8.50 -39.03
N GLY A 72 -5.86 -8.92 -38.76
CA GLY A 72 -5.51 -9.55 -37.49
C GLY A 72 -4.33 -10.48 -37.62
N SER A 73 -3.15 -9.96 -37.96
CA SER A 73 -1.92 -10.67 -37.66
C SER A 73 -1.90 -10.90 -36.14
N SER A 74 -2.11 -12.14 -35.71
CA SER A 74 -1.88 -12.56 -34.33
C SER A 74 -0.45 -12.16 -33.97
N VAL A 75 -0.29 -11.20 -33.06
CA VAL A 75 1.02 -10.93 -32.48
C VAL A 75 1.29 -12.10 -31.53
N PRO A 76 2.28 -12.98 -31.81
CA PRO A 76 2.42 -14.25 -31.09
C PRO A 76 2.55 -14.10 -29.56
N ASN A 77 3.12 -12.98 -29.10
CA ASN A 77 3.31 -12.68 -27.67
C ASN A 77 2.05 -12.23 -26.93
N LEU A 78 0.93 -11.96 -27.62
CA LEU A 78 -0.31 -11.51 -26.97
C LEU A 78 -1.41 -12.58 -26.93
N ASP A 79 -1.18 -13.78 -27.49
CA ASP A 79 -2.16 -14.88 -27.44
C ASP A 79 -2.43 -15.35 -26.00
N GLY A 80 -1.38 -15.45 -25.17
CA GLY A 80 -1.51 -15.76 -23.74
C GLY A 80 -2.31 -14.69 -23.00
N ALA A 81 -2.02 -13.41 -23.27
CA ALA A 81 -2.75 -12.29 -22.68
C ALA A 81 -4.22 -12.27 -23.11
N TYR A 82 -4.50 -12.52 -24.38
CA TYR A 82 -5.86 -12.64 -24.89
C TYR A 82 -6.62 -13.75 -24.17
N LYS A 83 -6.04 -14.95 -24.04
CA LYS A 83 -6.64 -16.07 -23.30
C LYS A 83 -6.93 -15.72 -21.84
N ALA A 84 -5.96 -15.10 -21.16
CA ALA A 84 -6.10 -14.65 -19.78
C ALA A 84 -7.28 -13.66 -19.61
N LEU A 85 -7.29 -12.61 -20.43
CA LEU A 85 -8.26 -11.53 -20.34
C LEU A 85 -9.67 -12.00 -20.73
N GLN A 86 -9.81 -12.89 -21.71
CA GLN A 86 -11.10 -13.46 -22.08
C GLN A 86 -11.63 -14.46 -21.04
N ALA A 87 -10.75 -15.27 -20.43
CA ALA A 87 -11.11 -16.11 -19.29
C ALA A 87 -11.60 -15.25 -18.11
N TRP A 88 -10.88 -14.17 -17.81
CA TRP A 88 -11.26 -13.29 -16.71
C TRP A 88 -12.53 -12.50 -17.00
N LYS A 89 -12.69 -11.97 -18.21
CA LYS A 89 -13.94 -11.35 -18.68
C LYS A 89 -15.14 -12.28 -18.48
N SER A 90 -14.97 -13.58 -18.74
CA SER A 90 -16.02 -14.59 -18.55
C SER A 90 -16.36 -14.83 -17.07
N ALA A 91 -15.43 -14.55 -16.15
CA ALA A 91 -15.64 -14.64 -14.71
C ALA A 91 -16.17 -13.34 -14.08
N ILE A 92 -16.25 -12.25 -14.86
CA ILE A 92 -16.86 -10.99 -14.44
C ILE A 92 -18.35 -11.04 -14.79
N THR A 93 -19.18 -11.06 -13.75
CA THR A 93 -20.63 -11.21 -13.85
C THR A 93 -21.37 -9.87 -13.97
N GLU A 94 -20.79 -8.78 -13.47
CA GLU A 94 -21.37 -7.44 -13.63
C GLU A 94 -20.29 -6.41 -14.02
N ASP A 95 -20.61 -5.60 -15.03
CA ASP A 95 -19.79 -4.47 -15.51
C ASP A 95 -20.68 -3.23 -15.72
N PRO A 96 -20.99 -2.48 -14.64
CA PRO A 96 -21.91 -1.34 -14.70
C PRO A 96 -21.42 -0.20 -15.61
N LEU A 97 -20.10 -0.05 -15.75
CA LEU A 97 -19.47 1.00 -16.53
C LEU A 97 -19.14 0.56 -17.97
N LYS A 98 -19.47 -0.69 -18.32
CA LYS A 98 -19.23 -1.29 -19.64
C LYS A 98 -17.77 -1.16 -20.10
N ILE A 99 -16.83 -1.25 -19.16
CA ILE A 99 -15.39 -1.15 -19.46
C ILE A 99 -14.95 -2.32 -20.33
N LEU A 100 -15.52 -3.50 -20.10
CA LEU A 100 -15.21 -4.75 -20.79
C LEU A 100 -15.81 -4.82 -22.21
N ASP A 101 -16.65 -3.86 -22.63
CA ASP A 101 -17.13 -3.76 -24.03
C ASP A 101 -15.97 -3.60 -25.00
N SER A 102 -14.87 -2.96 -24.56
CA SER A 102 -13.63 -2.82 -25.34
C SER A 102 -12.81 -4.12 -25.43
N TRP A 103 -13.10 -5.13 -24.60
CA TRP A 103 -12.34 -6.37 -24.52
C TRP A 103 -12.79 -7.38 -25.59
N VAL A 104 -12.62 -7.01 -26.86
CA VAL A 104 -13.04 -7.79 -28.03
C VAL A 104 -11.94 -7.77 -29.08
N GLY A 105 -11.69 -8.92 -29.72
CA GLY A 105 -10.66 -9.07 -30.75
C GLY A 105 -9.25 -9.27 -30.17
N SER A 106 -8.28 -9.57 -31.04
CA SER A 106 -6.92 -9.97 -30.62
C SER A 106 -6.03 -8.80 -30.17
N ASN A 107 -6.43 -7.55 -30.41
CA ASN A 107 -5.67 -6.38 -30.00
C ASN A 107 -5.91 -6.02 -28.52
N VAL A 108 -5.35 -6.83 -27.61
CA VAL A 108 -5.52 -6.65 -26.15
C VAL A 108 -5.01 -5.31 -25.65
N CYS A 109 -4.06 -4.68 -26.34
CA CYS A 109 -3.54 -3.35 -25.97
C CYS A 109 -4.54 -2.21 -26.20
N SER A 110 -5.64 -2.45 -26.92
CA SER A 110 -6.75 -1.50 -27.04
C SER A 110 -7.82 -1.67 -25.98
N TYR A 111 -7.70 -2.67 -25.11
CA TYR A 111 -8.67 -2.94 -24.05
C TYR A 111 -8.57 -1.84 -22.99
N LYS A 112 -9.70 -1.26 -22.61
CA LYS A 112 -9.75 -0.25 -21.56
C LYS A 112 -9.27 -0.89 -20.24
N GLY A 113 -8.32 -0.21 -19.59
CA GLY A 113 -7.69 -0.67 -18.36
C GLY A 113 -6.52 -1.64 -18.56
N VAL A 114 -6.17 -1.98 -19.80
CA VAL A 114 -4.99 -2.79 -20.13
C VAL A 114 -3.91 -1.90 -20.73
N PHE A 115 -2.70 -1.98 -20.18
CA PHE A 115 -1.56 -1.16 -20.58
C PHE A 115 -0.45 -2.06 -21.09
N CYS A 116 -0.04 -1.83 -22.34
CA CYS A 116 1.07 -2.55 -22.95
C CYS A 116 2.34 -1.70 -22.93
N SER A 117 3.48 -2.37 -22.82
CA SER A 117 4.80 -1.76 -23.01
C SER A 117 5.61 -2.56 -24.01
N ASN A 118 6.62 -1.92 -24.60
CA ASN A 118 7.62 -2.62 -25.39
C ASN A 118 8.72 -3.11 -24.45
N PRO A 119 9.21 -4.36 -24.60
CA PRO A 119 10.35 -4.84 -23.83
C PRO A 119 11.55 -3.89 -23.99
N GLN A 120 12.22 -3.59 -22.88
CA GLN A 120 13.25 -2.54 -22.77
C GLN A 120 14.59 -2.90 -23.44
N ASP A 121 14.70 -4.05 -24.09
CA ASP A 121 15.91 -4.44 -24.81
C ASP A 121 16.01 -3.68 -26.14
N GLU A 122 16.88 -2.66 -26.17
CA GLU A 122 17.21 -1.89 -27.39
C GLU A 122 17.81 -2.76 -28.52
N MET A 123 18.28 -3.98 -28.21
CA MET A 123 18.68 -4.97 -29.21
C MET A 123 17.51 -5.69 -29.89
N ALA A 124 16.31 -5.55 -29.34
CA ALA A 124 15.08 -6.15 -29.82
C ALA A 124 14.09 -5.08 -30.29
N ALA A 125 14.52 -4.21 -31.22
CA ALA A 125 13.63 -3.29 -31.95
C ALA A 125 12.47 -3.99 -32.71
N SER A 126 12.41 -5.33 -32.66
CA SER A 126 11.35 -6.21 -33.13
C SER A 126 10.57 -6.94 -32.02
N ALA A 127 10.79 -6.62 -30.74
CA ALA A 127 10.06 -7.26 -29.64
C ALA A 127 8.59 -6.81 -29.67
N ALA A 128 7.70 -7.79 -29.76
CA ALA A 128 6.27 -7.55 -29.71
C ALA A 128 5.87 -6.93 -28.34
N PRO A 129 4.85 -6.04 -28.32
CA PRO A 129 4.35 -5.48 -27.07
C PRO A 129 3.84 -6.59 -26.14
N VAL A 130 4.01 -6.36 -24.84
CA VAL A 130 3.52 -7.23 -23.76
C VAL A 130 2.53 -6.46 -22.90
N VAL A 131 1.64 -7.16 -22.20
CA VAL A 131 0.75 -6.53 -21.20
C VAL A 131 1.55 -6.30 -19.92
N ALA A 132 1.91 -5.04 -19.66
CA ALA A 132 2.71 -4.65 -18.51
C ALA A 132 1.85 -4.21 -17.32
N GLY A 133 0.62 -3.76 -17.56
CA GLY A 133 -0.25 -3.32 -16.48
C GLY A 133 -1.72 -3.54 -16.72
N ILE A 134 -2.45 -3.75 -15.64
CA ILE A 134 -3.90 -3.71 -15.58
C ILE A 134 -4.30 -2.74 -14.48
N ASP A 135 -5.06 -1.70 -14.86
CA ASP A 135 -5.70 -0.77 -13.92
C ASP A 135 -7.20 -0.71 -14.22
N LEU A 136 -7.97 -1.26 -13.29
CA LEU A 136 -9.44 -1.24 -13.28
C LEU A 136 -9.97 -0.60 -11.99
N ASN A 137 -9.22 0.35 -11.43
CA ASN A 137 -9.64 1.10 -10.26
C ASN A 137 -11.00 1.76 -10.48
N HIS A 138 -11.89 1.68 -9.47
CA HIS A 138 -13.24 2.25 -9.46
C HIS A 138 -14.15 1.76 -10.60
N ALA A 139 -13.83 0.62 -11.22
CA ALA A 139 -14.63 0.06 -12.31
C ALA A 139 -15.96 -0.55 -11.81
N ASN A 140 -16.08 -0.79 -10.50
CA ASN A 140 -17.26 -1.37 -9.87
C ASN A 140 -17.66 -2.71 -10.54
N LEU A 141 -16.67 -3.52 -10.92
CA LEU A 141 -16.84 -4.84 -11.54
C LEU A 141 -17.15 -5.88 -10.47
N GLN A 142 -18.03 -6.84 -10.76
CA GLN A 142 -18.29 -7.98 -9.89
C GLN A 142 -17.86 -9.27 -10.56
N GLY A 143 -17.16 -10.14 -9.83
CA GLY A 143 -16.70 -11.42 -10.36
C GLY A 143 -15.68 -12.07 -9.42
N THR A 144 -14.79 -12.89 -9.99
CA THR A 144 -13.66 -13.49 -9.28
C THR A 144 -12.36 -13.27 -10.03
N LEU A 145 -11.23 -13.40 -9.32
CA LEU A 145 -9.93 -13.55 -9.97
C LEU A 145 -9.82 -14.99 -10.50
N VAL A 146 -9.23 -15.16 -11.68
CA VAL A 146 -9.08 -16.47 -12.33
C VAL A 146 -7.61 -16.87 -12.41
N LYS A 147 -7.34 -18.18 -12.40
CA LYS A 147 -5.97 -18.70 -12.46
C LYS A 147 -5.27 -18.32 -13.76
N GLU A 148 -6.01 -18.16 -14.86
CA GLU A 148 -5.51 -17.82 -16.19
C GLU A 148 -4.87 -16.44 -16.26
N LEU A 149 -5.12 -15.56 -15.28
CA LEU A 149 -4.39 -14.28 -15.17
C LEU A 149 -2.87 -14.49 -15.02
N SER A 150 -2.41 -15.65 -14.54
CA SER A 150 -0.99 -15.97 -14.48
C SER A 150 -0.31 -16.15 -15.84
N LEU A 151 -1.09 -16.20 -16.95
CA LEU A 151 -0.54 -16.16 -18.31
C LEU A 151 -0.02 -14.77 -18.69
N LEU A 152 -0.33 -13.73 -17.91
CA LEU A 152 0.21 -12.38 -18.07
C LEU A 152 1.59 -12.29 -17.39
N SER A 153 2.55 -13.09 -17.87
CA SER A 153 3.86 -13.26 -17.22
C SER A 153 4.64 -11.97 -17.05
N ASP A 154 4.46 -11.01 -17.96
CA ASP A 154 5.17 -9.72 -18.00
C ASP A 154 4.44 -8.59 -17.24
N LEU A 155 3.36 -8.93 -16.51
CA LEU A 155 2.58 -7.97 -15.74
C LEU A 155 3.40 -7.43 -14.57
N SER A 156 3.60 -6.10 -14.53
CA SER A 156 4.30 -5.41 -13.45
C SER A 156 3.35 -4.74 -12.45
N LEU A 157 2.14 -4.39 -12.87
CA LEU A 157 1.12 -3.80 -11.99
C LEU A 157 -0.27 -4.41 -12.21
N LEU A 158 -0.96 -4.68 -11.11
CA LEU A 158 -2.36 -5.09 -11.08
C LEU A 158 -3.11 -4.25 -10.04
N HIS A 159 -3.87 -3.27 -10.51
CA HIS A 159 -4.65 -2.36 -9.66
C HIS A 159 -6.15 -2.56 -9.85
N LEU A 160 -6.81 -3.01 -8.79
CA LEU A 160 -8.23 -3.41 -8.76
C LEU A 160 -9.02 -2.71 -7.65
N ASN A 161 -8.54 -1.55 -7.16
CA ASN A 161 -9.20 -0.79 -6.11
C ASN A 161 -10.68 -0.54 -6.42
N SER A 162 -11.55 -0.63 -5.40
CA SER A 162 -12.97 -0.28 -5.52
C SER A 162 -13.72 -1.07 -6.59
N ASN A 163 -13.63 -2.40 -6.48
CA ASN A 163 -14.43 -3.35 -7.23
C ASN A 163 -15.22 -4.27 -6.27
N ARG A 164 -15.90 -5.26 -6.82
CA ARG A 164 -16.68 -6.28 -6.08
C ARG A 164 -16.14 -7.68 -6.38
N PHE A 165 -14.81 -7.83 -6.51
CA PHE A 165 -14.21 -9.15 -6.69
C PHE A 165 -14.34 -9.98 -5.40
N THR A 166 -14.77 -11.23 -5.55
CA THR A 166 -14.99 -12.19 -4.46
C THR A 166 -14.04 -13.39 -4.59
N GLY A 167 -14.03 -14.26 -3.58
CA GLY A 167 -13.17 -15.45 -3.53
C GLY A 167 -11.79 -15.15 -2.95
N THR A 168 -10.80 -15.97 -3.32
CA THR A 168 -9.40 -15.88 -2.87
C THR A 168 -8.49 -15.44 -4.00
N VAL A 169 -7.26 -15.00 -3.67
CA VAL A 169 -6.20 -14.80 -4.67
C VAL A 169 -5.76 -16.17 -5.21
N PRO A 170 -5.71 -16.41 -6.53
CA PRO A 170 -5.30 -17.70 -7.09
C PRO A 170 -3.83 -18.03 -6.77
N ASP A 171 -3.54 -19.29 -6.40
CA ASP A 171 -2.17 -19.75 -6.13
C ASP A 171 -1.22 -19.63 -7.34
N THR A 172 -1.78 -19.60 -8.56
CA THR A 172 -1.00 -19.40 -9.79
C THR A 172 -0.43 -18.00 -9.92
N PHE A 173 -0.88 -17.02 -9.11
CA PHE A 173 -0.29 -15.68 -9.14
C PHE A 173 1.19 -15.68 -8.72
N ARG A 174 1.70 -16.75 -8.08
CA ARG A 174 3.15 -16.93 -7.85
C ARG A 174 3.97 -16.90 -9.14
N ASP A 175 3.35 -17.21 -10.28
CA ASP A 175 4.01 -17.26 -11.59
C ASP A 175 4.12 -15.86 -12.23
N LEU A 176 3.49 -14.83 -11.63
CA LEU A 176 3.62 -13.41 -12.01
C LEU A 176 4.95 -12.85 -11.47
N VAL A 177 6.06 -13.35 -12.01
CA VAL A 177 7.40 -13.10 -11.45
C VAL A 177 7.88 -11.65 -11.56
N PHE A 178 7.28 -10.85 -12.46
CA PHE A 178 7.59 -9.43 -12.66
C PHE A 178 6.60 -8.49 -11.95
N LEU A 179 5.59 -9.00 -11.23
CA LEU A 179 4.60 -8.17 -10.57
C LEU A 179 5.22 -7.42 -9.39
N GLU A 180 5.31 -6.10 -9.50
CA GLU A 180 5.87 -5.19 -8.50
C GLU A 180 4.78 -4.62 -7.59
N GLU A 181 3.62 -4.30 -8.17
CA GLU A 181 2.50 -3.66 -7.47
C GLU A 181 1.22 -4.50 -7.58
N LEU A 182 0.72 -4.94 -6.43
CA LEU A 182 -0.57 -5.63 -6.31
C LEU A 182 -1.49 -4.83 -5.40
N ASP A 183 -2.48 -4.17 -6.00
CA ASP A 183 -3.55 -3.47 -5.30
C ASP A 183 -4.89 -4.18 -5.53
N LEU A 184 -5.36 -4.85 -4.47
CA LEU A 184 -6.65 -5.54 -4.40
C LEU A 184 -7.61 -4.85 -3.41
N SER A 185 -7.32 -3.60 -3.05
CA SER A 185 -8.03 -2.89 -2.00
C SER A 185 -9.51 -2.64 -2.31
N ASN A 186 -10.33 -2.51 -1.28
CA ASN A 186 -11.76 -2.21 -1.40
C ASN A 186 -12.49 -3.17 -2.37
N ASN A 187 -12.43 -4.45 -2.03
CA ASN A 187 -13.10 -5.55 -2.73
C ASN A 187 -13.88 -6.42 -1.73
N GLN A 188 -14.36 -7.58 -2.18
CA GLN A 188 -15.06 -8.57 -1.36
C GLN A 188 -14.26 -9.88 -1.28
N LEU A 189 -12.94 -9.80 -1.38
CA LEU A 189 -12.05 -10.97 -1.26
C LEU A 189 -12.06 -11.47 0.18
N SER A 190 -11.90 -12.77 0.36
CA SER A 190 -12.01 -13.44 1.66
C SER A 190 -11.09 -14.65 1.74
N GLY A 191 -11.06 -15.31 2.91
CA GLY A 191 -10.17 -16.42 3.20
C GLY A 191 -8.93 -15.98 3.99
N PRO A 192 -7.93 -16.85 4.16
CA PRO A 192 -6.71 -16.51 4.89
C PRO A 192 -5.88 -15.47 4.12
N PHE A 193 -4.84 -14.93 4.78
CA PHE A 193 -3.81 -14.14 4.11
C PHE A 193 -3.35 -14.84 2.80
N PRO A 194 -3.26 -14.14 1.66
CA PRO A 194 -2.86 -14.73 0.39
C PRO A 194 -1.35 -15.03 0.38
N VAL A 195 -0.95 -16.15 0.98
CA VAL A 195 0.46 -16.59 1.11
C VAL A 195 1.19 -16.65 -0.23
N VAL A 196 0.46 -16.81 -1.34
CA VAL A 196 0.99 -16.73 -2.71
C VAL A 196 1.80 -15.45 -2.96
N THR A 197 1.40 -14.32 -2.36
CA THR A 197 2.09 -13.02 -2.49
C THR A 197 3.51 -13.02 -1.92
N LEU A 198 3.78 -13.91 -0.97
CA LEU A 198 5.10 -14.07 -0.36
C LEU A 198 6.10 -14.76 -1.29
N TYR A 199 5.59 -15.47 -2.31
CA TYR A 199 6.40 -16.17 -3.31
C TYR A 199 6.61 -15.36 -4.60
N MET A 200 6.04 -14.15 -4.70
CA MET A 200 6.23 -13.26 -5.84
C MET A 200 7.55 -12.47 -5.69
N PRO A 201 8.59 -12.77 -6.50
CA PRO A 201 9.93 -12.26 -6.24
C PRO A 201 10.04 -10.74 -6.37
N ALA A 202 9.43 -10.15 -7.42
CA ALA A 202 9.48 -8.71 -7.68
C ALA A 202 8.51 -7.87 -6.84
N LEU A 203 7.58 -8.49 -6.09
CA LEU A 203 6.54 -7.76 -5.37
C LEU A 203 7.13 -6.88 -4.28
N ILE A 204 6.87 -5.57 -4.38
CA ILE A 204 7.31 -4.52 -3.44
C ILE A 204 6.13 -3.77 -2.80
N TYR A 205 4.97 -3.74 -3.44
CA TYR A 205 3.77 -3.07 -2.95
C TYR A 205 2.60 -4.05 -2.85
N LEU A 206 2.08 -4.23 -1.64
CA LEU A 206 0.92 -5.09 -1.38
C LEU A 206 -0.17 -4.31 -0.65
N ASP A 207 -1.27 -4.05 -1.35
CA ASP A 207 -2.49 -3.49 -0.76
C ASP A 207 -3.67 -4.48 -0.88
N ILE A 208 -4.12 -4.99 0.28
CA ILE A 208 -5.32 -5.83 0.39
C ILE A 208 -6.33 -5.26 1.39
N ARG A 209 -6.24 -3.96 1.70
CA ARG A 209 -7.13 -3.29 2.67
C ARG A 209 -8.60 -3.34 2.24
N PHE A 210 -9.51 -3.15 3.20
CA PHE A 210 -10.96 -3.14 2.95
C PHE A 210 -11.41 -4.40 2.19
N ASN A 211 -11.11 -5.57 2.75
CA ASN A 211 -11.57 -6.86 2.29
C ASN A 211 -12.07 -7.68 3.50
N TYR A 212 -12.30 -8.98 3.31
CA TYR A 212 -12.72 -9.92 4.35
C TYR A 212 -11.66 -11.00 4.63
N PHE A 213 -10.37 -10.69 4.44
CA PHE A 213 -9.30 -11.64 4.78
C PHE A 213 -9.25 -11.88 6.30
N SER A 214 -8.96 -13.10 6.71
CA SER A 214 -9.02 -13.55 8.11
C SER A 214 -7.85 -14.47 8.50
N GLY A 215 -7.87 -14.96 9.74
CA GLY A 215 -6.79 -15.79 10.29
C GLY A 215 -5.58 -14.97 10.72
N SER A 216 -4.50 -15.66 11.03
CA SER A 216 -3.25 -15.06 11.50
C SER A 216 -2.34 -14.58 10.37
N LEU A 217 -1.55 -13.55 10.67
CA LEU A 217 -0.52 -13.06 9.75
C LEU A 217 0.68 -14.01 9.75
N PRO A 218 1.19 -14.43 8.58
CA PRO A 218 2.37 -15.28 8.49
C PRO A 218 3.64 -14.49 8.87
N GLN A 219 4.61 -15.18 9.48
CA GLN A 219 5.88 -14.56 9.87
C GLN A 219 6.67 -14.09 8.64
N GLU A 220 6.59 -14.85 7.55
CA GLU A 220 7.28 -14.61 6.29
C GLU A 220 6.90 -13.27 5.64
N LEU A 221 5.70 -12.72 5.95
CA LEU A 221 5.26 -11.41 5.48
C LEU A 221 6.27 -10.31 5.85
N PHE A 222 6.74 -10.30 7.09
CA PHE A 222 7.68 -9.28 7.58
C PHE A 222 9.14 -9.62 7.28
N SER A 223 9.40 -10.74 6.60
CA SER A 223 10.71 -11.09 6.06
C SER A 223 10.82 -10.83 4.55
N LYS A 224 9.69 -10.68 3.84
CA LYS A 224 9.66 -10.35 2.42
C LYS A 224 10.14 -8.92 2.21
N ASP A 225 10.85 -8.71 1.12
CA ASP A 225 11.31 -7.38 0.68
C ASP A 225 10.16 -6.56 0.07
N LEU A 226 9.22 -6.18 0.93
CA LEU A 226 8.12 -5.26 0.62
C LEU A 226 8.49 -3.86 1.13
N ASP A 227 8.16 -2.83 0.35
CA ASP A 227 8.26 -1.43 0.77
C ASP A 227 6.97 -0.96 1.46
N ALA A 228 5.80 -1.42 0.98
CA ALA A 228 4.50 -1.00 1.53
C ALA A 228 3.56 -2.18 1.76
N ILE A 229 3.00 -2.24 2.98
CA ILE A 229 2.11 -3.30 3.44
C ILE A 229 0.82 -2.69 3.99
N PHE A 230 -0.28 -2.81 3.25
CA PHE A 230 -1.60 -2.32 3.66
C PHE A 230 -2.60 -3.47 3.87
N LEU A 231 -2.87 -3.81 5.13
CA LEU A 231 -3.77 -4.90 5.52
C LEU A 231 -5.00 -4.41 6.30
N ASN A 232 -5.17 -3.10 6.43
CA ASN A 232 -6.18 -2.52 7.30
C ASN A 232 -7.62 -2.81 6.86
N ASN A 233 -8.56 -2.77 7.80
CA ASN A 233 -9.98 -3.04 7.53
C ASN A 233 -10.21 -4.43 6.92
N ASN A 234 -9.67 -5.45 7.59
CA ASN A 234 -9.89 -6.87 7.33
C ASN A 234 -10.37 -7.55 8.63
N GLN A 235 -10.31 -8.87 8.68
CA GLN A 235 -10.67 -9.69 9.83
C GLN A 235 -9.48 -10.49 10.38
N PHE A 236 -8.25 -10.00 10.17
CA PHE A 236 -7.05 -10.68 10.69
C PHE A 236 -7.08 -10.74 12.22
N GLU A 237 -6.66 -11.88 12.77
CA GLU A 237 -6.70 -12.19 14.20
C GLU A 237 -5.38 -12.83 14.66
N GLY A 238 -5.28 -13.14 15.96
CA GLY A 238 -4.04 -13.64 16.55
C GLY A 238 -3.01 -12.53 16.79
N GLU A 239 -1.79 -12.95 17.14
CA GLU A 239 -0.71 -12.02 17.48
C GLU A 239 0.00 -11.45 16.25
N ILE A 240 0.53 -10.23 16.39
CA ILE A 240 1.47 -9.67 15.43
C ILE A 240 2.76 -10.51 15.44
N PRO A 241 3.28 -10.97 14.29
CA PRO A 241 4.50 -11.77 14.23
C PRO A 241 5.72 -11.10 14.85
N GLN A 242 6.54 -11.92 15.54
CA GLN A 242 7.69 -11.47 16.31
C GLN A 242 8.86 -10.96 15.47
N ASN A 243 8.76 -10.90 14.14
CA ASN A 243 9.78 -10.33 13.26
C ASN A 243 9.34 -9.00 12.61
N LEU A 244 8.20 -8.41 13.03
CA LEU A 244 7.70 -7.16 12.43
C LEU A 244 8.76 -6.05 12.40
N GLY A 245 9.54 -5.89 13.48
CA GLY A 245 10.58 -4.86 13.53
C GLY A 245 11.73 -5.06 12.54
N SER A 246 11.90 -6.25 11.97
CA SER A 246 12.90 -6.57 10.95
C SER A 246 12.40 -6.34 9.51
N SER A 247 11.14 -5.93 9.34
CA SER A 247 10.59 -5.67 8.01
C SER A 247 11.36 -4.54 7.31
N PRO A 248 11.68 -4.69 6.01
CA PRO A 248 12.31 -3.63 5.23
C PRO A 248 11.33 -2.54 4.81
N ALA A 249 10.03 -2.73 5.06
CA ALA A 249 8.97 -1.81 4.65
C ALA A 249 9.16 -0.40 5.22
N SER A 250 8.78 0.60 4.44
CA SER A 250 8.63 1.97 4.89
C SER A 250 7.27 2.22 5.55
N VAL A 251 6.22 1.49 5.14
CA VAL A 251 4.85 1.66 5.66
C VAL A 251 4.22 0.31 6.01
N ILE A 252 3.70 0.21 7.23
CA ILE A 252 2.94 -0.96 7.71
C ILE A 252 1.61 -0.48 8.31
N ASN A 253 0.50 -0.84 7.67
CA ASN A 253 -0.84 -0.52 8.13
C ASN A 253 -1.66 -1.78 8.45
N LEU A 254 -1.83 -2.05 9.75
CA LEU A 254 -2.62 -3.17 10.28
C LEU A 254 -3.91 -2.70 10.98
N ALA A 255 -4.30 -1.44 10.79
CA ALA A 255 -5.44 -0.83 11.46
C ALA A 255 -6.77 -1.57 11.24
N ASN A 256 -7.72 -1.43 12.15
CA ASN A 256 -9.09 -1.95 11.99
C ASN A 256 -9.11 -3.47 11.68
N ASN A 257 -8.48 -4.26 12.54
CA ASN A 257 -8.47 -5.72 12.49
C ASN A 257 -8.85 -6.27 13.89
N LYS A 258 -8.68 -7.58 14.09
CA LYS A 258 -8.90 -8.28 15.37
C LYS A 258 -7.57 -8.78 15.97
N LEU A 259 -6.45 -8.15 15.63
CA LEU A 259 -5.14 -8.55 16.12
C LEU A 259 -5.07 -8.35 17.63
N SER A 260 -4.54 -9.35 18.34
CA SER A 260 -4.53 -9.43 19.79
C SER A 260 -3.13 -9.71 20.33
N GLY A 261 -3.01 -9.89 21.65
CA GLY A 261 -1.72 -10.09 22.30
C GLY A 261 -0.90 -8.81 22.39
N ASN A 262 0.39 -8.96 22.64
CA ASN A 262 1.28 -7.83 22.87
C ASN A 262 1.89 -7.31 21.56
N ILE A 263 2.28 -6.04 21.54
CA ILE A 263 3.24 -5.56 20.53
C ILE A 263 4.55 -6.35 20.72
N PRO A 264 5.12 -6.96 19.66
CA PRO A 264 6.30 -7.81 19.74
C PRO A 264 7.49 -7.18 20.49
N ALA A 265 8.26 -7.96 21.24
CA ALA A 265 9.44 -7.42 21.94
C ALA A 265 10.53 -6.94 20.96
N SER A 266 10.53 -7.48 19.75
CA SER A 266 11.38 -7.11 18.61
C SER A 266 10.89 -5.88 17.85
N PHE A 267 9.88 -5.17 18.35
CA PHE A 267 9.32 -3.97 17.75
C PHE A 267 10.36 -2.84 17.74
N GLY A 268 11.22 -2.88 16.74
CA GLY A 268 12.42 -2.07 16.64
C GLY A 268 13.63 -2.89 16.21
N PHE A 269 14.18 -2.55 15.05
CA PHE A 269 15.47 -3.06 14.59
C PHE A 269 16.34 -1.88 14.15
N MET A 270 17.64 -1.96 14.46
CA MET A 270 18.57 -0.90 14.07
C MET A 270 18.71 -0.86 12.55
N GLY A 271 18.52 0.32 11.95
CA GLY A 271 18.52 0.48 10.49
C GLY A 271 17.18 0.11 9.84
N SER A 272 16.11 -0.03 10.62
CA SER A 272 14.75 -0.09 10.08
C SER A 272 14.44 1.19 9.28
N LYS A 273 13.81 1.01 8.11
CA LYS A 273 13.38 2.09 7.22
C LYS A 273 11.93 2.51 7.45
N ILE A 274 11.29 1.99 8.50
CA ILE A 274 9.87 2.21 8.76
C ILE A 274 9.64 3.68 9.12
N LYS A 275 8.77 4.31 8.34
CA LYS A 275 8.29 5.68 8.51
C LYS A 275 6.90 5.73 9.12
N GLU A 276 6.05 4.74 8.84
CA GLU A 276 4.67 4.75 9.30
C GLU A 276 4.25 3.39 9.84
N ILE A 277 3.75 3.38 11.09
CA ILE A 277 3.11 2.22 11.72
C ILE A 277 1.72 2.61 12.20
N LEU A 278 0.70 1.92 11.66
CA LEU A 278 -0.70 2.13 12.00
C LEU A 278 -1.31 0.83 12.53
N PHE A 279 -1.49 0.74 13.84
CA PHE A 279 -2.12 -0.38 14.56
C PHE A 279 -3.47 -0.03 15.18
N LEU A 280 -4.02 1.15 14.84
CA LEU A 280 -5.23 1.66 15.47
C LEU A 280 -6.42 0.71 15.33
N ASN A 281 -7.29 0.68 16.34
CA ASN A 281 -8.51 -0.14 16.37
C ASN A 281 -8.23 -1.64 16.17
N ASN A 282 -7.51 -2.20 17.13
CA ASN A 282 -7.25 -3.64 17.27
C ASN A 282 -7.55 -4.07 18.73
N GLN A 283 -7.18 -5.29 19.09
CA GLN A 283 -7.33 -5.86 20.44
C GLN A 283 -5.98 -5.99 21.14
N LEU A 284 -5.00 -5.14 20.80
CA LEU A 284 -3.65 -5.24 21.36
C LEU A 284 -3.65 -4.92 22.85
N THR A 285 -2.86 -5.67 23.62
CA THR A 285 -2.71 -5.58 25.07
C THR A 285 -1.23 -5.41 25.46
N GLY A 286 -0.96 -5.39 26.76
CA GLY A 286 0.39 -5.28 27.27
C GLY A 286 0.97 -3.88 27.09
N CYS A 287 2.30 -3.80 27.05
CA CYS A 287 3.05 -2.55 27.08
C CYS A 287 3.51 -2.16 25.68
N ILE A 288 3.79 -0.87 25.49
CA ILE A 288 4.63 -0.44 24.36
C ILE A 288 6.08 -0.84 24.70
N PRO A 289 6.75 -1.66 23.87
CA PRO A 289 8.09 -2.15 24.17
C PRO A 289 9.16 -1.07 23.98
N GLU A 290 10.25 -1.16 24.74
CA GLU A 290 11.42 -0.25 24.65
C GLU A 290 12.09 -0.25 23.27
N GLY A 291 11.86 -1.30 22.47
CA GLY A 291 12.35 -1.37 21.10
C GLY A 291 11.84 -0.23 20.21
N VAL A 292 10.70 0.40 20.56
CA VAL A 292 10.09 1.45 19.74
C VAL A 292 11.07 2.58 19.42
N GLY A 293 11.96 2.92 20.36
CA GLY A 293 12.98 3.96 20.17
C GLY A 293 14.05 3.64 19.12
N LEU A 294 14.05 2.44 18.54
CA LEU A 294 14.93 2.07 17.43
C LEU A 294 14.42 2.55 16.07
N PHE A 295 13.15 2.92 15.95
CA PHE A 295 12.59 3.48 14.71
C PHE A 295 12.90 4.98 14.61
N THR A 296 14.17 5.33 14.42
CA THR A 296 14.61 6.74 14.44
C THR A 296 14.03 7.60 13.31
N GLU A 297 13.65 6.96 12.19
CA GLU A 297 13.07 7.59 11.00
C GLU A 297 11.52 7.55 10.98
N ILE A 298 10.88 7.06 12.06
CA ILE A 298 9.41 7.00 12.11
C ILE A 298 8.81 8.39 12.17
N GLN A 299 7.82 8.64 11.32
CA GLN A 299 7.08 9.89 11.19
C GLN A 299 5.66 9.75 11.77
N VAL A 300 5.04 8.57 11.63
CA VAL A 300 3.69 8.31 12.14
C VAL A 300 3.66 7.02 12.96
N LEU A 301 3.23 7.14 14.20
CA LEU A 301 2.91 6.01 15.07
C LEU A 301 1.50 6.18 15.62
N ASP A 302 0.57 5.35 15.15
CA ASP A 302 -0.80 5.30 15.65
C ASP A 302 -1.12 3.92 16.24
N VAL A 303 -1.23 3.86 17.56
CA VAL A 303 -1.63 2.65 18.31
C VAL A 303 -2.95 2.86 19.05
N SER A 304 -3.73 3.86 18.63
CA SER A 304 -4.97 4.24 19.30
C SER A 304 -6.06 3.18 19.24
N PHE A 305 -7.06 3.27 20.12
CA PHE A 305 -8.16 2.30 20.16
C PHE A 305 -7.67 0.85 20.32
N ASN A 306 -6.90 0.62 21.39
CA ASN A 306 -6.43 -0.70 21.79
C ASN A 306 -6.65 -0.87 23.31
N SER A 307 -6.07 -1.90 23.89
CA SER A 307 -6.03 -2.16 25.35
C SER A 307 -4.60 -2.12 25.89
N LEU A 308 -3.71 -1.31 25.28
CA LEU A 308 -2.34 -1.11 25.74
C LEU A 308 -2.35 -0.46 27.13
N MET A 309 -1.42 -0.86 27.99
CA MET A 309 -1.38 -0.46 29.40
C MET A 309 0.04 -0.16 29.87
N GLY A 310 0.13 0.36 31.09
CA GLY A 310 1.40 0.71 31.72
C GLY A 310 1.95 2.06 31.26
N HIS A 311 3.23 2.30 31.57
CA HIS A 311 3.90 3.56 31.29
C HIS A 311 4.43 3.58 29.86
N LEU A 312 4.55 4.78 29.29
CA LEU A 312 5.32 4.98 28.07
C LEU A 312 6.81 4.68 28.33
N PRO A 313 7.49 3.90 27.48
CA PRO A 313 8.91 3.67 27.61
C PRO A 313 9.69 4.97 27.35
N ASP A 314 10.78 5.19 28.10
CA ASP A 314 11.59 6.40 28.00
C ASP A 314 12.23 6.53 26.59
N THR A 315 12.40 5.40 25.89
CA THR A 315 12.95 5.31 24.54
C THR A 315 12.06 5.90 23.44
N ILE A 316 10.79 6.24 23.70
CA ILE A 316 9.98 7.07 22.78
C ILE A 316 10.65 8.43 22.53
N SER A 317 11.50 8.91 23.45
CA SER A 317 12.32 10.10 23.24
C SER A 317 13.30 10.00 22.05
N CYS A 318 13.54 8.81 21.52
CA CYS A 318 14.48 8.55 20.43
C CYS A 318 13.85 8.64 19.04
N LEU A 319 12.54 8.85 18.94
CA LEU A 319 11.82 9.00 17.67
C LEU A 319 12.04 10.41 17.11
N GLN A 320 13.19 10.65 16.50
CA GLN A 320 13.62 12.02 16.15
C GLN A 320 12.75 12.68 15.08
N ASP A 321 12.24 11.87 14.15
CA ASP A 321 11.44 12.32 13.00
C ASP A 321 9.93 12.21 13.22
N ILE A 322 9.47 11.85 14.43
CA ILE A 322 8.04 11.64 14.69
C ILE A 322 7.26 12.94 14.55
N GLU A 323 6.27 12.93 13.66
CA GLU A 323 5.36 14.04 13.40
C GLU A 323 4.01 13.79 14.06
N VAL A 324 3.50 12.55 13.99
CA VAL A 324 2.20 12.17 14.53
C VAL A 324 2.35 11.00 15.49
N LEU A 325 2.13 11.25 16.78
CA LEU A 325 2.09 10.24 17.83
C LEU A 325 0.67 10.15 18.42
N ASN A 326 -0.06 9.10 18.03
CA ASN A 326 -1.42 8.86 18.49
C ASN A 326 -1.49 7.62 19.40
N LEU A 327 -1.72 7.89 20.69
CA LEU A 327 -1.79 6.92 21.77
C LEU A 327 -3.19 6.83 22.38
N ALA A 328 -4.17 7.51 21.77
CA ALA A 328 -5.48 7.72 22.37
C ALA A 328 -6.27 6.41 22.56
N HIS A 329 -7.27 6.43 23.45
CA HIS A 329 -8.17 5.28 23.68
C HIS A 329 -7.41 3.99 24.03
N ASN A 330 -6.65 4.04 25.11
CA ASN A 330 -5.92 2.92 25.67
C ASN A 330 -6.06 2.91 27.21
N LYS A 331 -5.27 2.08 27.90
CA LYS A 331 -5.17 1.97 29.35
C LYS A 331 -3.79 2.43 29.85
N LEU A 332 -3.13 3.32 29.11
CA LEU A 332 -1.80 3.83 29.46
C LEU A 332 -1.88 4.72 30.70
N SER A 333 -0.84 4.69 31.53
CA SER A 333 -0.80 5.36 32.83
C SER A 333 0.57 5.95 33.14
N GLY A 334 0.69 6.58 34.31
CA GLY A 334 1.90 7.28 34.74
C GLY A 334 1.92 8.74 34.31
N GLU A 335 3.11 9.33 34.27
CA GLU A 335 3.32 10.71 33.85
C GLU A 335 3.95 10.78 32.46
N LEU A 336 3.47 11.71 31.63
CA LEU A 336 4.08 12.01 30.34
C LEU A 336 5.37 12.83 30.55
N SER A 337 6.49 12.26 30.12
CA SER A 337 7.84 12.84 30.30
C SER A 337 8.07 14.11 29.46
N ASP A 338 8.88 15.02 30.00
CA ASP A 338 9.37 16.25 29.33
C ASP A 338 9.97 15.98 27.95
N VAL A 339 10.62 14.83 27.80
CA VAL A 339 11.40 14.52 26.60
C VAL A 339 10.49 14.26 25.40
N ILE A 340 9.32 13.65 25.62
CA ILE A 340 8.32 13.40 24.56
C ILE A 340 7.79 14.73 24.03
N CYS A 341 7.48 15.67 24.92
CA CYS A 341 7.01 17.00 24.55
C CYS A 341 8.09 17.90 23.93
N SER A 342 9.35 17.47 23.97
CA SER A 342 10.50 18.17 23.38
C SER A 342 10.92 17.59 22.02
N LEU A 343 10.24 16.55 21.52
CA LEU A 343 10.50 15.98 20.19
C LEU A 343 10.29 17.04 19.11
N ARG A 344 11.27 17.20 18.22
CA ARG A 344 11.43 18.39 17.36
C ARG A 344 10.45 18.41 16.18
N SER A 345 10.20 17.24 15.59
CA SER A 345 9.35 17.10 14.40
C SER A 345 7.85 16.96 14.73
N LEU A 346 7.52 16.84 16.03
CA LEU A 346 6.17 16.58 16.48
C LEU A 346 5.20 17.68 16.03
N ALA A 347 4.18 17.30 15.27
CA ALA A 347 3.10 18.15 14.78
C ALA A 347 1.77 17.83 15.49
N ASN A 348 1.56 16.57 15.88
CA ASN A 348 0.39 16.15 16.63
C ASN A 348 0.73 15.06 17.66
N LEU A 349 0.35 15.29 18.91
CA LEU A 349 0.41 14.35 20.02
C LEU A 349 -0.97 14.19 20.62
N THR A 350 -1.49 12.97 20.63
CA THR A 350 -2.71 12.68 21.38
C THR A 350 -2.51 11.52 22.33
N VAL A 351 -2.85 11.76 23.59
CA VAL A 351 -2.86 10.79 24.69
C VAL A 351 -4.27 10.70 25.28
N ALA A 352 -5.28 11.21 24.58
CA ALA A 352 -6.64 11.30 25.08
C ALA A 352 -7.23 9.94 25.43
N TYR A 353 -8.21 9.89 26.34
CA TYR A 353 -8.86 8.64 26.75
C TYR A 353 -7.88 7.58 27.30
N ASN A 354 -6.98 7.99 28.20
CA ASN A 354 -6.06 7.11 28.93
C ASN A 354 -6.19 7.33 30.45
N PHE A 355 -5.21 6.89 31.24
CA PHE A 355 -5.14 7.04 32.69
C PHE A 355 -3.85 7.77 33.12
N PHE A 356 -3.34 8.68 32.29
CA PHE A 356 -2.19 9.51 32.67
C PHE A 356 -2.54 10.37 33.89
N SER A 357 -1.65 10.40 34.88
CA SER A 357 -1.82 11.15 36.13
C SER A 357 -1.23 12.56 36.05
N GLY A 358 -0.42 12.83 35.04
CA GLY A 358 0.25 14.10 34.87
C GLY A 358 1.05 14.17 33.58
N PHE A 359 1.46 15.38 33.25
CA PHE A 359 2.47 15.65 32.26
C PHE A 359 3.34 16.78 32.76
N SER A 360 4.56 16.83 32.27
CA SER A 360 5.53 17.80 32.73
C SER A 360 5.30 19.21 32.16
N GLN A 361 5.89 20.23 32.79
CA GLN A 361 5.66 21.62 32.39
C GLN A 361 6.10 21.92 30.95
N GLN A 362 7.06 21.17 30.39
CA GLN A 362 7.51 21.34 29.01
C GLN A 362 6.40 21.07 27.98
N CYS A 363 5.42 20.23 28.30
CA CYS A 363 4.28 19.99 27.42
C CYS A 363 3.42 21.24 27.21
N SER A 364 3.49 22.23 28.11
CA SER A 364 2.87 23.54 27.89
C SER A 364 3.47 24.31 26.71
N ARG A 365 4.70 23.95 26.28
CA ARG A 365 5.37 24.57 25.13
C ARG A 365 4.89 24.05 23.77
N LEU A 366 4.19 22.92 23.75
CA LEU A 366 3.64 22.36 22.51
C LEU A 366 2.70 23.35 21.81
N PHE A 367 1.89 24.07 22.59
CA PHE A 367 1.03 25.13 22.06
C PHE A 367 1.81 26.23 21.33
N PHE A 368 2.91 26.72 21.91
CA PHE A 368 3.75 27.75 21.28
C PHE A 368 4.49 27.26 20.04
N ARG A 369 4.63 25.94 19.87
CA ARG A 369 5.20 25.30 18.69
C ARG A 369 4.14 24.92 17.64
N ASN A 370 2.87 25.32 17.84
CA ASN A 370 1.73 24.95 16.99
C ASN A 370 1.55 23.42 16.86
N VAL A 371 1.88 22.68 17.92
CA VAL A 371 1.71 21.23 17.98
C VAL A 371 0.33 20.94 18.54
N GLY A 372 -0.47 20.15 17.82
CA GLY A 372 -1.73 19.63 18.34
C GLY A 372 -1.44 18.77 19.57
N PHE A 373 -2.07 19.07 20.70
CA PHE A 373 -1.92 18.28 21.92
C PHE A 373 -3.26 18.01 22.58
N ASP A 374 -3.73 16.77 22.50
CA ASP A 374 -4.96 16.33 23.15
C ASP A 374 -4.64 15.36 24.30
N PHE A 375 -4.94 15.81 25.52
CA PHE A 375 -4.80 15.07 26.76
C PHE A 375 -6.14 14.90 27.49
N SER A 376 -7.26 15.13 26.79
CA SER A 376 -8.60 14.99 27.36
C SER A 376 -8.87 13.57 27.86
N LEU A 377 -9.76 13.45 28.83
CA LEU A 377 -10.22 12.18 29.41
C LEU A 377 -9.07 11.30 29.89
N ASN A 378 -8.15 11.93 30.63
CA ASN A 378 -7.13 11.31 31.47
C ASN A 378 -7.46 11.48 32.96
N CYS A 379 -6.49 11.21 33.83
CA CYS A 379 -6.62 11.29 35.28
C CYS A 379 -5.72 12.37 35.89
N ILE A 380 -5.67 13.54 35.25
CA ILE A 380 -4.73 14.61 35.61
C ILE A 380 -5.39 15.58 36.61
N PRO A 381 -4.92 15.68 37.87
CA PRO A 381 -5.52 16.56 38.86
C PRO A 381 -5.47 18.04 38.45
N GLY A 382 -6.57 18.76 38.68
CA GLY A 382 -6.64 20.21 38.45
C GLY A 382 -6.65 20.65 36.99
N ARG A 383 -6.90 19.73 36.04
CA ARG A 383 -7.09 20.05 34.62
C ARG A 383 -8.55 19.85 34.21
N ASP A 384 -8.97 20.58 33.19
CA ASP A 384 -10.31 20.45 32.61
C ASP A 384 -10.42 19.21 31.71
N MET A 385 -11.66 18.79 31.43
CA MET A 385 -12.00 17.69 30.54
C MET A 385 -11.31 16.36 30.91
N GLN A 386 -11.16 16.09 32.21
CA GLN A 386 -10.59 14.84 32.73
C GLN A 386 -11.70 13.84 33.04
N ARG A 387 -11.33 12.56 33.21
CA ARG A 387 -12.28 11.51 33.58
C ARG A 387 -12.96 11.83 34.91
N PRO A 388 -14.25 11.51 35.06
CA PRO A 388 -14.94 11.68 36.33
C PRO A 388 -14.47 10.64 37.35
N GLN A 389 -14.57 10.97 38.65
CA GLN A 389 -14.47 9.96 39.69
C GLN A 389 -15.71 9.04 39.63
N PRO A 390 -15.58 7.72 39.91
CA PRO A 390 -14.40 7.04 40.45
C PRO A 390 -13.47 6.41 39.40
N GLU A 391 -13.58 6.73 38.10
CA GLU A 391 -12.80 6.06 37.06
C GLU A 391 -11.28 6.17 37.28
N CYS A 392 -10.82 7.29 37.84
CA CYS A 392 -9.41 7.52 38.16
C CYS A 392 -8.96 6.93 39.49
N SER A 393 -9.86 6.33 40.27
CA SER A 393 -9.51 5.70 41.56
C SER A 393 -8.84 4.34 41.38
N VAL A 394 -8.97 3.71 40.20
CA VAL A 394 -8.36 2.41 39.88
C VAL A 394 -7.61 2.53 38.57
N ILE A 395 -6.28 2.51 38.61
CA ILE A 395 -5.46 2.43 37.39
C ILE A 395 -5.52 0.98 36.87
N PRO A 396 -6.02 0.72 35.65
CA PRO A 396 -6.03 -0.62 35.10
C PRO A 396 -4.61 -1.19 35.00
N GLY A 397 -4.42 -2.45 35.44
CA GLY A 397 -3.13 -3.15 35.33
C GLY A 397 -2.16 -2.95 36.51
N GLY A 398 -2.62 -2.46 37.67
CA GLY A 398 -1.78 -2.18 38.85
C GLY A 398 -0.90 -3.31 39.41
N SER A 399 -1.09 -4.57 38.99
CA SER A 399 -0.21 -5.72 39.33
C SER A 399 0.73 -6.15 38.20
N LEU A 400 0.49 -5.70 36.96
CA LEU A 400 1.31 -5.93 35.78
C LEU A 400 2.02 -4.62 35.42
N SER A 401 2.81 -4.10 36.36
CA SER A 401 3.69 -2.98 36.06
C SER A 401 4.67 -3.45 35.00
N CYS A 402 4.47 -3.00 33.76
CA CYS A 402 5.47 -3.04 32.71
C CYS A 402 6.81 -2.68 33.34
N LEU A 403 7.79 -3.59 33.32
CA LEU A 403 9.07 -3.38 33.97
C LEU A 403 9.69 -2.09 33.41
N ARG A 404 9.62 -1.01 34.20
CA ARG A 404 10.37 0.20 33.93
C ARG A 404 11.82 -0.19 34.19
N ILE A 405 12.59 -0.45 33.15
CA ILE A 405 14.03 -0.67 33.31
C ILE A 405 14.57 0.68 33.78
N PRO A 406 15.00 0.85 35.05
CA PRO A 406 15.26 2.18 35.63
C PRO A 406 16.58 2.80 35.13
N LYS A 407 17.11 2.33 34.01
CA LYS A 407 18.34 2.86 33.43
C LYS A 407 17.96 3.88 32.38
N PRO A 408 18.54 5.10 32.41
CA PRO A 408 18.43 6.01 31.28
C PRO A 408 19.07 5.32 30.07
N LEU A 409 18.24 4.67 29.26
CA LEU A 409 18.65 4.19 27.96
C LEU A 409 18.79 5.44 27.09
N PHE A 410 20.01 5.98 27.05
CA PHE A 410 20.37 6.96 26.04
C PHE A 410 20.10 6.34 24.67
N CYS A 411 19.59 7.10 23.71
CA CYS A 411 19.24 6.59 22.38
C CYS A 411 20.38 5.78 21.72
N GLY A 412 21.64 6.09 22.01
CA GLY A 412 22.81 5.32 21.54
C GLY A 412 23.08 3.99 22.27
N SER A 413 22.49 3.73 23.43
CA SER A 413 22.70 2.51 24.24
C SER A 413 21.83 1.32 23.82
N LEU A 414 20.72 1.57 23.13
CA LEU A 414 19.88 0.54 22.50
C LEU A 414 20.66 -0.28 21.44
N ALA A 415 21.74 0.30 20.92
CA ALA A 415 22.61 -0.30 19.92
C ALA A 415 23.42 -1.51 20.40
N VAL A 416 23.77 -1.55 21.68
CA VAL A 416 24.83 -2.43 22.20
C VAL A 416 24.27 -3.75 22.77
N SER A 417 22.96 -3.85 23.00
CA SER A 417 22.37 -4.99 23.69
C SER A 417 22.17 -6.26 22.85
N LYS A 418 22.27 -6.21 21.51
CA LYS A 418 22.02 -7.38 20.64
C LYS A 418 23.25 -8.25 20.36
N SER A 419 24.47 -7.83 20.73
CA SER A 419 25.71 -8.57 20.42
C SER A 419 26.09 -9.68 21.43
N LYS A 420 25.27 -9.96 22.45
CA LYS A 420 25.60 -10.95 23.50
C LYS A 420 24.88 -12.31 23.42
N TYR A 421 24.08 -12.57 22.38
CA TYR A 421 23.38 -13.86 22.21
C TYR A 421 23.58 -14.48 20.83
N ILE A 422 24.84 -14.76 20.44
CA ILE A 422 25.14 -15.75 19.39
C ILE A 422 26.39 -16.52 19.82
N HIS A 423 26.17 -17.74 20.35
CA HIS A 423 26.93 -18.97 20.05
C HIS A 423 26.55 -20.08 21.05
N PRO A 424 25.83 -21.13 20.63
CA PRO A 424 26.07 -22.47 21.15
C PRO A 424 27.27 -23.05 20.39
N THR A 425 28.37 -23.28 21.10
CA THR A 425 29.49 -24.09 20.62
C THR A 425 29.00 -25.50 20.30
N SER A 426 29.16 -25.93 19.05
CA SER A 426 29.08 -27.33 18.65
C SER A 426 30.24 -28.13 19.25
N PRO A 427 30.01 -29.32 19.84
CA PRO A 427 31.09 -30.26 20.03
C PRO A 427 31.23 -31.12 18.77
N SER A 428 32.48 -31.24 18.30
CA SER A 428 32.94 -32.27 17.36
C SER A 428 34.32 -32.74 17.85
N PRO A 429 34.78 -33.96 17.51
CA PRO A 429 34.12 -35.02 16.75
C PRO A 429 33.56 -36.18 17.60
#